data_AF-A0A510L0K6-F1
#
_entry.id   AF-A0A510L0K6-F1
#
_cell.length_a   1.000
_cell.length_b   1.000
_cell.length_c   1.000
_cell.angle_alpha   90.00
_cell.angle_beta   90.00
_cell.angle_gamma   90.00
#
_symmetry.space_group_name_H-M   'P 1'
#
loop_
_entity.id
_entity.type
_entity.pdbx_description
1 polymer ?
#
loop_
_entity_poly.entity_id
_entity_poly.type
_entity_poly.pdbx_seq_one_letter_code
_entity_poly.pdbx_strand_id
1 'polypeptide(L)'
;MAVIYIYLIATMECIARPTVTTAEEFKKNPNLFYPDWNEETMKFSTSLLSNPTLDKKTGELREMTEVEKIKAGKTVLSDGNYLDEVSETIVTIAKPNDWSIWDKMAILGKSIMIY
;
A
#
# COMPACT_ATOMS: atom_id res chain seq x y z
N MET A 1 4.74 -27.23 -3.42
CA MET A 1 4.68 -26.26 -4.52
C MET A 1 4.13 -24.97 -3.95
N ALA A 2 4.90 -23.89 -4.08
CA ALA A 2 4.57 -22.56 -3.63
C ALA A 2 4.73 -21.59 -4.81
N VAL A 3 3.95 -20.52 -4.84
CA VAL A 3 4.10 -19.45 -5.82
C VAL A 3 4.84 -18.31 -5.14
N ILE A 4 5.93 -17.85 -5.76
CA ILE A 4 6.66 -16.67 -5.31
C ILE A 4 6.25 -15.52 -6.21
N TYR A 5 5.92 -14.39 -5.60
CA TYR A 5 5.57 -13.16 -6.31
C TYR A 5 6.78 -12.25 -6.29
N ILE A 6 7.36 -11.97 -7.45
CA ILE A 6 8.51 -11.08 -7.59
C ILE A 6 7.99 -9.70 -7.97
N TYR A 7 8.45 -8.69 -7.24
CA TYR A 7 8.11 -7.29 -7.40
C TYR A 7 9.35 -6.48 -7.73
N LEU A 8 9.20 -5.52 -8.63
CA LEU A 8 10.23 -4.55 -8.94
C LEU A 8 10.19 -3.42 -7.91
N ILE A 9 11.32 -3.10 -7.28
CA ILE A 9 11.41 -2.04 -6.25
C ILE A 9 11.11 -0.65 -6.85
N ALA A 10 11.48 -0.42 -8.11
CA ALA A 10 11.28 0.87 -8.77
C ALA A 10 9.80 1.23 -8.95
N THR A 11 8.93 0.26 -9.24
CA THR A 11 7.51 0.50 -9.55
C THR A 11 6.54 -0.13 -8.55
N MET A 12 7.02 -1.01 -7.67
CA MET A 12 6.22 -1.86 -6.80
C MET A 12 5.20 -2.71 -7.58
N GLU A 13 5.55 -3.13 -8.79
CA GLU A 13 4.71 -3.98 -9.62
C GLU A 13 5.17 -5.43 -9.59
N CYS A 14 4.21 -6.36 -9.60
CA CYS A 14 4.51 -7.78 -9.71
C CYS A 14 4.94 -8.10 -11.14
N ILE A 15 6.23 -8.40 -11.34
CA ILE A 15 6.83 -8.67 -12.65
C ILE A 15 6.89 -10.15 -13.00
N ALA A 16 6.92 -11.04 -11.99
CA ALA A 16 7.03 -12.47 -12.22
C ALA A 16 6.38 -13.28 -11.09
N ARG A 17 5.96 -14.51 -11.43
CA ARG A 17 5.30 -15.45 -10.51
C ARG A 17 5.84 -16.88 -10.64
N PRO A 18 7.14 -17.12 -10.38
CA PRO A 18 7.69 -18.46 -10.51
C PRO A 18 7.04 -19.42 -9.51
N THR A 19 6.77 -20.65 -9.98
CA THR A 19 6.34 -21.75 -9.13
C THR A 19 7.57 -22.50 -8.65
N VAL A 20 7.71 -22.61 -7.33
CA VAL A 20 8.85 -23.23 -6.68
C VAL A 20 8.38 -24.40 -5.82
N THR A 21 9.29 -25.28 -5.40
CA THR A 21 8.93 -26.37 -4.47
C THR A 21 8.58 -25.78 -3.11
N THR A 22 9.48 -24.94 -2.59
CA THR A 22 9.39 -24.22 -1.31
C THR A 22 9.98 -22.81 -1.42
N ALA A 23 9.53 -21.88 -0.57
CA ALA A 23 10.08 -20.52 -0.54
C ALA A 23 11.55 -20.47 -0.07
N GLU A 24 11.99 -21.45 0.70
CA GLU A 24 13.38 -21.57 1.15
C GLU A 24 14.32 -21.94 0.00
N GLU A 25 13.90 -22.83 -0.91
CA GLU A 25 14.68 -23.12 -2.12
C GLU A 25 14.85 -21.89 -2.99
N PHE A 26 13.79 -21.09 -3.15
CA PHE A 26 13.87 -19.82 -3.85
C PHE A 26 14.86 -18.86 -3.17
N LYS A 27 14.83 -18.73 -1.84
CA LYS A 27 15.80 -17.93 -1.09
C LYS A 27 17.24 -18.40 -1.27
N LYS A 28 17.44 -19.72 -1.37
CA LYS A 28 18.77 -20.32 -1.49
C LYS A 28 19.38 -20.14 -2.88
N ASN A 29 18.56 -20.24 -3.93
CA ASN A 29 19.01 -20.05 -5.30
C ASN A 29 17.90 -19.47 -6.20
N PRO A 30 17.60 -18.18 -6.09
CA PRO A 30 16.50 -17.55 -6.82
C PRO A 30 16.73 -17.57 -8.34
N ASN A 31 17.99 -17.48 -8.77
CA ASN A 31 18.40 -17.56 -10.18
C ASN A 31 18.02 -18.88 -10.85
N LEU A 32 17.82 -19.96 -10.09
CA LEU A 32 17.35 -21.24 -10.61
C LEU A 32 15.92 -21.16 -11.13
N PHE A 33 15.08 -20.36 -10.47
CA PHE A 33 13.66 -20.22 -10.79
C PHE A 33 13.37 -18.97 -11.62
N TYR A 34 14.22 -17.94 -11.51
CA TYR A 34 14.12 -16.70 -12.26
C TYR A 34 15.53 -16.21 -12.62
N PRO A 35 16.05 -16.56 -13.82
CA PRO A 35 17.43 -16.25 -14.22
C PRO A 35 17.79 -14.77 -14.19
N ASP A 36 16.81 -13.89 -14.43
CA ASP A 36 16.96 -12.43 -14.41
C ASP A 36 16.85 -11.83 -12.99
N TRP A 37 16.89 -12.67 -11.95
CA TRP A 37 16.74 -12.22 -10.56
C TRP A 37 17.88 -11.29 -10.15
N ASN A 38 17.49 -10.18 -9.52
CA ASN A 38 18.43 -9.19 -8.98
C ASN A 38 17.94 -8.73 -7.60
N GLU A 39 18.70 -9.06 -6.55
CA GLU A 39 18.36 -8.76 -5.15
C GLU A 39 18.32 -7.26 -4.80
N GLU A 40 19.00 -6.42 -5.59
CA GLU A 40 19.06 -4.98 -5.38
C GLU A 40 17.84 -4.27 -5.96
N THR A 41 17.30 -4.78 -7.07
CA THR A 41 16.18 -4.14 -7.79
C THR A 41 14.86 -4.87 -7.61
N MET A 42 14.89 -6.12 -7.12
CA MET A 42 13.72 -6.97 -6.98
C MET A 42 13.57 -7.47 -5.55
N LYS A 43 12.31 -7.62 -5.13
CA LYS A 43 11.93 -8.23 -3.86
C LYS A 43 10.87 -9.27 -4.12
N PHE A 44 10.82 -10.29 -3.29
CA PHE A 44 9.83 -11.35 -3.44
C PHE A 44 8.95 -11.45 -2.20
N SER A 45 7.74 -11.96 -2.40
CA SER A 45 6.81 -12.33 -1.35
C SER A 45 6.24 -13.71 -1.62
N THR A 46 5.89 -14.44 -0.56
CA THR A 46 5.17 -15.71 -0.64
C THR A 46 3.66 -15.52 -0.85
N SER A 47 3.19 -14.28 -0.76
CA SER A 47 1.77 -13.90 -0.92
C SER A 47 1.62 -12.78 -1.95
N LEU A 48 0.47 -12.79 -2.64
CA LEU A 48 0.12 -11.71 -3.56
C LEU A 48 -0.25 -10.46 -2.76
N LEU A 49 0.50 -9.39 -2.96
CA LEU A 49 0.25 -8.07 -2.40
C LEU A 49 -0.46 -7.24 -3.47
N SER A 50 -1.56 -6.60 -3.10
CA SER A 50 -2.33 -5.75 -4.01
C SER A 50 -1.71 -4.35 -4.10
N ASN A 51 -1.19 -3.84 -2.98
CA ASN A 51 -0.46 -2.60 -2.90
C ASN A 51 0.84 -2.85 -2.15
N PRO A 52 1.80 -3.54 -2.77
CA PRO A 52 3.12 -3.71 -2.19
C PRO A 52 3.77 -2.33 -1.95
N THR A 53 4.47 -2.22 -0.84
CA THR A 53 5.35 -1.11 -0.48
C THR A 53 6.54 -1.65 0.29
N LEU A 54 7.65 -0.92 0.28
CA LEU A 54 8.79 -1.25 1.11
C LEU A 54 8.66 -0.60 2.47
N ASP A 55 8.86 -1.39 3.52
CA ASP A 55 9.04 -0.84 4.85
C ASP A 55 10.36 -0.06 4.90
N LYS A 56 10.30 1.23 5.20
CA LYS A 56 11.50 2.08 5.31
C LYS A 56 12.44 1.66 6.45
N LYS A 57 11.94 0.92 7.44
CA LYS A 57 12.74 0.48 8.60
C LYS A 57 13.39 -0.87 8.37
N THR A 58 12.67 -1.84 7.79
CA THR A 58 13.20 -3.21 7.58
C THR A 58 13.68 -3.47 6.17
N GLY A 59 13.26 -2.68 5.18
CA GLY A 59 13.53 -2.93 3.76
C GLY A 59 12.78 -4.14 3.19
N GLU A 60 11.78 -4.63 3.92
CA GLU A 60 10.95 -5.77 3.52
C GLU A 60 9.69 -5.32 2.78
N LEU A 61 9.18 -6.19 1.92
CA LEU A 61 7.95 -5.95 1.16
C LEU A 61 6.74 -6.19 2.07
N ARG A 62 5.88 -5.18 2.19
CA ARG A 62 4.63 -5.25 2.95
C ARG A 62 3.46 -4.69 2.15
N GLU A 63 2.24 -4.98 2.59
CA GLU A 63 1.06 -4.29 2.05
C GLU A 63 1.02 -2.85 2.61
N MET A 64 0.68 -1.93 1.73
CA MET A 64 0.47 -0.52 2.04
C MET A 64 -0.69 -0.35 3.02
N THR A 65 -0.55 0.55 3.99
CA THR A 65 -1.66 0.87 4.90
C THR A 65 -2.71 1.72 4.17
N GLU A 66 -3.92 1.81 4.71
CA GLU A 66 -4.98 2.65 4.11
C GLU A 66 -4.53 4.11 3.94
N VAL A 67 -3.79 4.62 4.92
CA VAL A 67 -3.23 5.98 4.90
C VAL A 67 -2.27 6.19 3.74
N GLU A 68 -1.36 5.25 3.53
CA GLU A 68 -0.43 5.31 2.41
C GLU A 68 -1.16 5.14 1.07
N LYS A 69 -2.23 4.32 0.99
CA LYS A 69 -3.07 4.19 -0.21
C LYS A 69 -3.77 5.51 -0.55
N ILE A 70 -4.23 6.25 0.47
CA ILE A 70 -4.82 7.58 0.32
C ILE A 70 -3.77 8.58 -0.15
N LYS A 71 -2.59 8.62 0.48
CA LYS A 71 -1.47 9.50 0.07
C LYS A 71 -1.00 9.19 -1.36
N ALA A 72 -1.00 7.92 -1.76
CA ALA A 72 -0.66 7.47 -3.11
C ALA A 72 -1.78 7.70 -4.14
N GLY A 73 -2.94 8.25 -3.74
CA GLY A 73 -4.07 8.50 -4.62
C GLY A 73 -4.78 7.24 -5.13
N LYS A 74 -4.51 6.07 -4.53
CA LYS A 74 -5.14 4.79 -4.89
C LYS A 74 -6.52 4.62 -4.26
N THR A 75 -6.76 5.28 -3.13
CA THR A 75 -8.05 5.31 -2.44
C THR A 75 -8.47 6.76 -2.21
N VAL A 76 -9.72 7.08 -2.53
CA VAL A 76 -10.34 8.36 -2.15
C VAL A 76 -10.91 8.24 -0.74
N LEU A 77 -10.67 9.25 0.08
CA LEU A 77 -11.33 9.39 1.38
C LEU A 77 -12.84 9.48 1.18
N SER A 78 -13.60 8.71 1.96
CA SER A 78 -15.06 8.84 2.02
C SER A 78 -15.47 10.22 2.55
N ASP A 79 -16.65 10.69 2.15
CA ASP A 79 -17.18 11.97 2.61
C ASP A 79 -17.30 12.01 4.15
N GLY A 80 -16.60 12.95 4.80
CA GLY A 80 -16.52 13.10 6.26
C GLY A 80 -15.24 12.55 6.90
N ASN A 81 -14.37 11.91 6.11
CA ASN A 81 -13.05 11.48 6.56
C ASN A 81 -11.99 12.43 6.05
N TYR A 82 -11.10 12.89 6.94
CA TYR A 82 -9.91 13.62 6.55
C TYR A 82 -8.65 12.89 7.01
N LEU A 83 -7.60 12.97 6.20
CA LEU A 83 -6.28 12.50 6.61
C LEU A 83 -5.64 13.59 7.45
N ASP A 84 -5.41 13.30 8.73
CA ASP A 84 -4.58 14.15 9.57
C ASP A 84 -3.11 13.89 9.20
N GLU A 85 -2.48 14.84 8.50
CA GLU A 85 -1.09 14.75 8.08
C GLU A 85 -0.10 14.70 9.25
N VAL A 86 -0.50 15.21 10.43
CA VAL A 86 0.35 15.26 11.62
C VAL A 86 0.35 13.90 12.34
N SER A 87 -0.81 13.27 12.45
CA SER A 87 -0.95 11.98 13.13
C SER A 87 -0.89 10.78 12.18
N GLU A 88 -0.92 11.00 10.87
CA GLU A 88 -1.05 9.96 9.84
C GLU A 88 -2.25 9.04 10.09
N THR A 89 -3.35 9.56 10.65
CA THR A 89 -4.57 8.81 10.90
C THR A 89 -5.75 9.34 10.11
N ILE A 90 -6.68 8.45 9.76
CA ILE A 90 -7.95 8.81 9.16
C ILE A 90 -8.88 9.22 10.29
N VAL A 91 -9.15 10.52 10.41
CA VAL A 91 -10.12 11.02 11.36
C VAL A 91 -11.48 11.06 10.67
N THR A 92 -12.44 10.35 11.25
CA THR A 92 -13.83 10.37 10.82
C THR A 92 -14.58 11.42 11.62
N ILE A 93 -15.09 12.45 10.96
CA ILE A 93 -16.00 13.41 11.59
C ILE A 93 -17.41 12.88 11.38
N ALA A 94 -18.10 12.53 12.47
CA ALA A 94 -19.52 12.21 12.39
C ALA A 94 -20.30 13.46 11.98
N LYS A 95 -21.21 13.33 11.01
CA LYS A 95 -22.14 14.42 10.69
C LYS A 95 -22.95 14.76 11.95
N PRO A 96 -23.03 16.03 12.36
CA PRO A 96 -23.82 16.42 13.52
C PRO A 96 -25.33 16.27 13.27
N ASN A 97 -25.78 16.33 12.01
CA ASN A 97 -27.16 16.06 11.60
C ASN A 97 -27.23 15.67 10.10
N ASP A 98 -28.40 15.19 9.65
CA ASP A 98 -28.61 14.69 8.27
C ASP A 98 -28.51 15.79 7.20
N TRP A 99 -28.78 17.04 7.55
CA TRP A 99 -28.77 18.19 6.64
C TRP A 99 -27.38 18.83 6.48
N SER A 100 -26.39 18.41 7.27
CA SER A 100 -25.03 18.93 7.17
C SER A 100 -24.37 18.50 5.86
N ILE A 101 -23.84 19.48 5.11
CA ILE A 101 -23.13 19.25 3.84
C ILE A 101 -21.63 19.38 4.09
N TRP A 102 -20.85 18.44 3.56
CA TRP A 102 -19.39 18.47 3.61
C TRP A 102 -18.87 19.46 2.56
N ASP A 103 -18.21 20.52 3.01
CA ASP A 103 -17.49 21.42 2.10
C ASP A 103 -16.10 20.84 1.79
N LYS A 104 -15.85 20.52 0.52
CA LYS A 104 -14.61 19.91 0.02
C LYS A 104 -13.48 20.94 -0.20
N MET A 105 -13.72 22.23 0.06
CA MET A 105 -12.79 23.34 -0.19
C MET A 105 -11.96 23.79 1.03
N ALA A 106 -11.87 23.02 2.11
CA ALA A 106 -11.05 23.40 3.27
C ALA A 106 -9.64 22.78 3.18
N ILE A 107 -8.73 23.45 2.46
CA ILE A 107 -7.28 23.13 2.44
C ILE A 107 -6.64 23.32 3.83
N LEU A 108 -7.36 23.88 4.81
CA LEU A 108 -6.94 23.98 6.21
C LEU A 108 -8.16 23.67 7.07
N GLY A 109 -8.04 22.63 7.90
CA GLY A 109 -9.16 21.96 8.56
C GLY A 109 -10.21 22.89 9.20
N LYS A 110 -11.46 22.41 9.10
CA LYS A 110 -12.74 22.90 9.66
C LYS A 110 -13.59 23.76 8.71
N SER A 111 -14.60 23.13 8.12
CA SER A 111 -15.92 23.76 7.97
C SER A 111 -17.02 22.72 7.82
N ILE A 112 -17.88 22.64 8.84
CA ILE A 112 -19.25 22.15 8.70
C ILE A 112 -20.09 23.40 8.48
N MET A 113 -20.75 23.53 7.33
CA MET A 113 -21.77 24.56 7.14
C MET A 113 -23.07 24.02 7.73
N ILE A 114 -23.53 24.66 8.82
CA ILE A 114 -24.84 24.43 9.40
C ILE A 114 -25.77 25.46 8.78
N TYR A 115 -26.76 25.02 7.99
CA TYR A 115 -27.86 25.86 7.50
C TYR A 115 -29.01 25.86 8.51
#